data_AF-A0A5P3AFZ8-F1
#
_entry.id   AF-A0A5P3AFZ8-F1
#
_cell.length_a   1.000
_cell.length_b   1.000
_cell.length_c   1.000
_cell.angle_alpha   90.00
_cell.angle_beta   90.00
_cell.angle_gamma   90.00
#
_symmetry.space_group_name_H-M   'P 1'
#
loop_
_entity.id
_entity.type
_entity.pdbx_description
1 polymer ?
#
loop_
_entity_poly.entity_id
_entity_poly.type
_entity_poly.pdbx_seq_one_letter_code
_entity_poly.pdbx_strand_id
1 'polypeptide(L)'
;MKIRSLPAVLAATSLLGACQTGLPQMAEPAEVVARHAPPGAQPGTCWGQDETPAVIETVTEQVVVQPAGVAADGSSGTPAVYKTETQQKIVKPRKATWFETPCDYQLTPEFNTSLQRALKARGHYRGPINGEMDGRTQAAIRAYQKPQGLDSAKISLAAARQMGLSPVELPGEKEKRLAAAEKAEKVLKAEKARLAAEEAKNRKEAAELAKLEAEAEEKARREAEAKAKAVAKAEADAKAEADRLAAVEAEKAAQARREAEAKAKAEAERAEKAKRAAELKAALEDEKKRNNGNLTPLPISTESN
;
A
#
# COMPACT_ATOMS: atom_id res chain seq x y z
N MET A 1 -57.84 -13.85 13.49
CA MET A 1 -57.33 -12.56 12.99
C MET A 1 -55.92 -12.34 13.53
N LYS A 2 -55.01 -11.91 12.65
CA LYS A 2 -53.65 -11.37 12.87
C LYS A 2 -52.50 -12.36 13.12
N ILE A 3 -51.74 -12.44 12.03
CA ILE A 3 -50.46 -13.07 11.73
C ILE A 3 -49.31 -12.35 12.45
N ARG A 4 -48.40 -13.12 13.05
CA ARG A 4 -47.03 -12.80 13.52
C ARG A 4 -46.27 -14.15 13.43
N SER A 5 -45.04 -14.33 12.97
CA SER A 5 -43.84 -13.49 12.76
C SER A 5 -42.79 -14.35 12.00
N LEU A 6 -41.86 -13.69 11.30
CA LEU A 6 -40.56 -14.16 10.72
C LEU A 6 -39.67 -15.00 11.70
N PRO A 7 -38.48 -15.58 11.37
CA PRO A 7 -37.63 -15.53 10.13
C PRO A 7 -36.85 -16.85 9.74
N ALA A 8 -35.99 -16.72 8.71
CA ALA A 8 -34.60 -17.24 8.61
C ALA A 8 -34.24 -18.72 8.27
N VAL A 9 -33.63 -18.84 7.07
CA VAL A 9 -32.31 -19.43 6.69
C VAL A 9 -31.96 -20.91 6.99
N LEU A 10 -31.26 -21.49 6.00
CA LEU A 10 -30.45 -22.73 5.94
C LEU A 10 -31.24 -24.04 5.79
N ALA A 11 -30.78 -25.10 5.15
CA ALA A 11 -29.75 -25.40 4.13
C ALA A 11 -29.74 -26.94 4.10
N ALA A 12 -29.87 -27.59 2.95
CA ALA A 12 -29.49 -29.01 2.84
C ALA A 12 -29.18 -29.39 1.39
N THR A 13 -27.90 -29.26 1.11
CA THR A 13 -27.10 -29.72 -0.03
C THR A 13 -27.44 -31.12 -0.52
N SER A 14 -27.73 -31.22 -1.83
CA SER A 14 -27.79 -32.46 -2.58
C SER A 14 -26.37 -32.95 -2.91
N LEU A 15 -26.04 -34.17 -2.45
CA LEU A 15 -24.95 -34.96 -2.99
C LEU A 15 -25.31 -35.41 -4.41
N LEU A 16 -24.35 -35.37 -5.35
CA LEU A 16 -24.07 -36.37 -6.40
C LEU A 16 -23.22 -35.73 -7.51
N GLY A 17 -22.05 -36.33 -7.80
CA GLY A 17 -21.31 -36.02 -9.02
C GLY A 17 -19.78 -36.05 -8.92
N ALA A 18 -19.17 -37.12 -8.42
CA ALA A 18 -17.75 -37.37 -8.62
C ALA A 18 -17.55 -38.12 -9.96
N CYS A 19 -17.26 -37.38 -11.03
CA CYS A 19 -16.62 -37.90 -12.24
C CYS A 19 -15.34 -37.10 -12.47
N GLN A 20 -14.25 -37.59 -11.88
CA GLN A 20 -12.90 -37.08 -12.11
C GLN A 20 -12.42 -37.63 -13.46
N THR A 21 -12.74 -36.92 -14.54
CA THR A 21 -12.11 -37.14 -15.85
C THR A 21 -10.91 -36.21 -15.91
N GLY A 22 -9.74 -36.75 -15.60
CA GLY A 22 -8.47 -36.10 -15.88
C GLY A 22 -8.29 -35.99 -17.39
N LEU A 23 -8.68 -34.85 -17.95
CA LEU A 23 -8.29 -34.49 -19.31
C LEU A 23 -6.77 -34.27 -19.32
N PRO A 24 -6.02 -34.87 -20.26
CA PRO A 24 -4.63 -34.53 -20.44
C PRO A 24 -4.55 -33.05 -20.81
N GLN A 25 -3.76 -32.31 -20.02
CA GLN A 25 -3.46 -30.91 -20.23
C GLN A 25 -2.82 -30.77 -21.61
N MET A 26 -3.63 -30.38 -22.60
CA MET A 26 -3.11 -29.88 -23.86
C MET A 26 -2.29 -28.65 -23.48
N ALA A 27 -0.97 -28.76 -23.65
CA ALA A 27 -0.09 -27.61 -23.57
C ALA A 27 -0.66 -26.54 -24.51
N GLU A 28 -0.99 -25.38 -23.96
CA GLU A 28 -1.38 -24.24 -24.76
C GLU A 28 -0.26 -23.99 -25.78
N PRO A 29 -0.58 -23.80 -27.08
CA PRO A 29 0.44 -23.38 -28.02
C PRO A 29 1.00 -22.07 -27.49
N ALA A 30 2.31 -22.04 -27.27
CA ALA A 30 3.06 -20.86 -26.88
C ALA A 30 2.49 -19.65 -27.63
N GLU A 31 2.04 -18.66 -26.85
CA GLU A 31 1.59 -17.36 -27.34
C GLU A 31 2.41 -16.98 -28.57
N VAL A 32 1.74 -16.95 -29.73
CA VAL A 32 2.32 -16.35 -30.93
C VAL A 32 2.30 -14.85 -30.67
N VAL A 33 3.24 -14.39 -29.85
CA VAL A 33 3.54 -12.97 -29.70
C VAL A 33 3.87 -12.52 -31.12
N ALA A 34 2.98 -11.74 -31.71
CA ALA A 34 3.21 -11.12 -33.00
C ALA A 34 4.53 -10.36 -32.85
N ARG A 35 5.59 -10.87 -33.50
CA ARG A 35 6.89 -10.21 -33.45
C ARG A 35 6.67 -8.86 -34.11
N HIS A 36 6.87 -7.77 -33.38
CA HIS A 36 6.67 -6.43 -33.92
C HIS A 36 7.82 -6.00 -34.85
N ALA A 37 8.84 -6.86 -35.01
CA ALA A 37 10.01 -6.65 -35.84
C ALA A 37 10.68 -8.00 -36.23
N PRO A 38 11.42 -8.06 -37.35
CA PRO A 38 12.21 -9.22 -37.71
C PRO A 38 13.38 -9.45 -36.73
N PRO A 39 13.91 -10.69 -36.63
CA PRO A 39 15.13 -10.96 -35.87
C PRO A 39 16.29 -10.06 -36.32
N GLY A 40 16.96 -9.40 -35.37
CA GLY A 40 18.08 -8.50 -35.65
C GLY A 40 17.70 -7.06 -36.04
N ALA A 41 16.42 -6.68 -35.92
CA ALA A 41 16.00 -5.29 -36.11
C ALA A 41 16.70 -4.33 -35.15
N GLN A 42 17.10 -3.16 -35.65
CA GLN A 42 17.78 -2.15 -34.85
C GLN A 42 16.82 -1.49 -33.84
N PRO A 43 17.27 -1.16 -32.63
CA PRO A 43 16.47 -0.42 -31.65
C PRO A 43 15.93 0.90 -32.25
N GLY A 44 14.66 1.19 -31.98
CA GLY A 44 14.01 2.41 -32.47
C GLY A 44 13.51 2.36 -33.92
N THR A 45 13.60 1.20 -34.59
CA THR A 45 12.95 0.97 -35.90
C THR A 45 11.57 0.34 -35.73
N CYS A 46 10.64 0.70 -36.61
CA CYS A 46 9.27 0.17 -36.60
C CYS A 46 9.03 -0.66 -37.86
N TRP A 47 8.32 -1.77 -37.71
CA TRP A 47 8.16 -2.75 -38.78
C TRP A 47 6.70 -3.12 -39.00
N GLY A 48 6.38 -3.33 -40.27
CA GLY A 48 5.17 -3.98 -40.73
C GLY A 48 5.48 -5.40 -41.21
N GLN A 49 4.46 -6.25 -41.16
CA GLN A 49 4.46 -7.57 -41.76
C GLN A 49 3.39 -7.61 -42.84
N ASP A 50 3.74 -8.16 -44.00
CA ASP A 50 2.82 -8.52 -45.06
C ASP A 50 2.87 -10.04 -45.27
N GLU A 51 1.71 -10.67 -45.44
CA GLU A 51 1.63 -12.12 -45.64
C GLU A 51 1.10 -12.40 -47.04
N THR A 52 1.98 -12.92 -47.90
CA THR A 52 1.55 -13.48 -49.17
C THR A 52 0.96 -14.86 -48.92
N PRO A 53 -0.33 -15.10 -49.24
CA PRO A 53 -0.97 -16.39 -49.00
C PRO A 53 -0.35 -17.49 -49.87
N ALA A 54 -0.49 -18.74 -49.42
CA ALA A 54 -0.08 -19.90 -50.20
C ALA A 54 -1.00 -20.09 -51.41
N VAL A 55 -0.43 -20.50 -52.55
CA VAL A 55 -1.20 -20.92 -53.72
C VAL A 55 -1.28 -22.44 -53.69
N ILE A 56 -2.49 -22.95 -53.53
CA ILE A 56 -2.80 -24.38 -53.54
C ILE A 56 -3.38 -24.74 -54.89
N GLU A 57 -2.85 -25.77 -55.52
CA GLU A 57 -3.38 -26.34 -56.76
C GLU A 57 -3.84 -27.77 -56.51
N THR A 58 -4.94 -28.15 -57.17
CA THR A 58 -5.42 -29.52 -57.17
C THR A 58 -4.76 -30.26 -58.33
N VAL A 59 -3.80 -31.12 -58.03
CA VAL A 59 -3.04 -31.87 -59.03
C VAL A 59 -3.63 -33.28 -59.12
N THR A 60 -3.97 -33.70 -60.35
CA THR A 60 -4.42 -35.06 -60.64
C THR A 60 -3.30 -35.80 -61.35
N GLU A 61 -2.74 -36.83 -60.70
CA GLU A 61 -1.64 -37.64 -61.23
C GLU A 61 -2.11 -39.09 -61.41
N GLN A 62 -1.60 -39.75 -62.46
CA GLN A 62 -1.80 -41.19 -62.67
C GLN A 62 -0.64 -41.93 -62.00
N VAL A 63 -0.90 -42.54 -60.84
CA VAL A 63 0.11 -43.30 -60.09
C VAL A 63 0.07 -44.75 -60.56
N VAL A 64 1.24 -45.31 -60.89
CA VAL A 64 1.38 -46.74 -61.20
C VAL A 64 1.15 -47.52 -59.91
N VAL A 65 0.05 -48.26 -59.83
CA VAL A 65 -0.26 -49.15 -58.70
C VAL A 65 0.45 -50.48 -58.88
N GLN A 66 0.56 -50.94 -60.13
CA GLN A 66 1.29 -52.14 -60.49
C GLN A 66 2.07 -51.89 -61.78
N PRO A 67 3.40 -52.02 -61.77
CA PRO A 67 4.20 -51.87 -62.98
C PRO A 67 3.89 -52.99 -63.98
N ALA A 68 4.19 -52.76 -65.25
CA ALA A 68 4.02 -53.80 -66.27
C ALA A 68 4.96 -54.99 -65.97
N GLY A 69 4.42 -56.20 -66.08
CA GLY A 69 5.18 -57.44 -65.93
C GLY A 69 5.74 -57.91 -67.26
N VAL A 70 6.79 -58.73 -67.23
CA VAL A 70 7.33 -59.44 -68.41
C VAL A 70 7.19 -60.94 -68.16
N ALA A 71 6.74 -61.69 -69.17
CA ALA A 71 6.61 -63.15 -69.06
C ALA A 71 8.00 -63.82 -69.01
N ALA A 72 8.09 -65.00 -68.39
CA ALA A 72 9.36 -65.70 -68.17
C ALA A 72 10.10 -66.12 -69.46
N ASP A 73 9.39 -66.14 -70.59
CA ASP A 73 9.90 -66.43 -71.94
C ASP A 73 10.30 -65.17 -72.74
N GLY A 74 10.24 -63.98 -72.13
CA GLY A 74 10.58 -62.70 -72.75
C GLY A 74 9.47 -62.09 -73.60
N SER A 75 8.27 -62.69 -73.63
CA SER A 75 7.10 -62.13 -74.33
C SER A 75 6.36 -61.07 -73.49
N SER A 76 5.45 -60.32 -74.13
CA SER A 76 4.70 -59.21 -73.50
C SER A 76 3.88 -59.70 -72.29
N GLY A 77 4.23 -59.27 -71.08
CA GLY A 77 3.52 -59.63 -69.85
C GLY A 77 2.33 -58.70 -69.54
N THR A 78 1.85 -58.73 -68.30
CA THR A 78 0.66 -57.97 -67.87
C THR A 78 0.88 -56.46 -68.00
N PRO A 79 -0.09 -55.70 -68.54
CA PRO A 79 0.03 -54.25 -68.65
C PRO A 79 0.07 -53.59 -67.27
N ALA A 80 0.70 -52.40 -67.19
CA ALA A 80 0.73 -51.62 -65.95
C ALA A 80 -0.69 -51.17 -65.56
N VAL A 81 -1.00 -51.25 -64.27
CA VAL A 81 -2.26 -50.76 -63.70
C VAL A 81 -2.02 -49.41 -63.08
N TYR A 82 -2.77 -48.40 -63.53
CA TYR A 82 -2.70 -47.03 -63.04
C TYR A 82 -3.93 -46.69 -62.21
N LYS A 83 -3.75 -45.83 -61.21
CA LYS A 83 -4.82 -45.21 -60.43
C LYS A 83 -4.67 -43.71 -60.53
N THR A 84 -5.78 -43.05 -60.82
CA THR A 84 -5.85 -41.59 -60.78
C THR A 84 -5.97 -41.15 -59.32
N GLU A 85 -5.01 -40.34 -58.86
CA GLU A 85 -5.04 -39.71 -57.54
C GLU A 85 -5.11 -38.20 -57.68
N THR A 86 -6.05 -37.59 -56.94
CA THR A 86 -6.19 -36.15 -56.85
C THR A 86 -5.69 -35.69 -55.49
N GLN A 87 -4.69 -34.79 -55.48
CA GLN A 87 -4.09 -34.29 -54.25
C GLN A 87 -3.97 -32.75 -54.28
N GLN A 88 -4.15 -32.12 -53.12
CA GLN A 88 -3.92 -30.68 -52.95
C GLN A 88 -2.43 -30.43 -52.73
N LYS A 89 -1.77 -29.76 -53.68
CA LYS A 89 -0.34 -29.46 -53.63
C LYS A 89 -0.12 -27.97 -53.41
N ILE A 90 0.70 -27.63 -52.41
CA ILE A 90 1.15 -26.26 -52.19
C ILE A 90 2.18 -25.92 -53.26
N VAL A 91 1.77 -25.23 -54.33
CA VAL A 91 2.67 -24.84 -55.44
C VAL A 91 3.53 -23.65 -55.05
N LYS A 92 2.97 -22.73 -54.24
CA LYS A 92 3.71 -21.61 -53.67
C LYS A 92 3.44 -21.52 -52.18
N PRO A 93 4.46 -21.64 -51.32
CA PRO A 93 4.26 -21.54 -49.88
C PRO A 93 3.89 -20.11 -49.49
N ARG A 94 3.15 -20.00 -48.37
CA ARG A 94 2.94 -18.70 -47.72
C ARG A 94 4.28 -18.08 -47.35
N LYS A 95 4.40 -16.76 -47.47
CA LYS A 95 5.61 -16.03 -47.10
C LYS A 95 5.24 -14.77 -46.32
N ALA A 96 5.81 -14.64 -45.13
CA ALA A 96 5.80 -13.40 -44.37
C ALA A 96 6.96 -12.51 -44.84
N THR A 97 6.65 -11.29 -45.26
CA THR A 97 7.62 -10.27 -45.66
C THR A 97 7.61 -9.16 -44.63
N TRP A 98 8.78 -8.89 -44.03
CA TRP A 98 8.99 -7.77 -43.13
C TRP A 98 9.40 -6.53 -43.91
N PHE A 99 8.87 -5.37 -43.54
CA PHE A 99 9.27 -4.09 -44.11
C PHE A 99 9.28 -3.01 -43.04
N GLU A 100 10.23 -2.08 -43.14
CA GLU A 100 10.25 -0.91 -42.25
C GLU A 100 9.07 0.02 -42.56
N THR A 101 8.50 0.61 -41.52
CA THR A 101 7.42 1.61 -41.59
C THR A 101 7.81 2.80 -40.72
N PRO A 102 7.37 4.03 -41.03
CA PRO A 102 7.35 5.09 -40.05
C PRO A 102 6.69 4.60 -38.76
N CYS A 103 7.27 4.98 -37.61
CA CYS A 103 6.74 4.66 -36.31
C CYS A 103 5.43 5.40 -36.02
N ASP A 104 4.60 4.89 -35.12
CA ASP A 104 3.28 5.46 -34.81
C ASP A 104 3.37 6.93 -34.38
N TYR A 105 4.40 7.30 -33.62
CA TYR A 105 4.62 8.70 -33.20
C TYR A 105 4.96 9.65 -34.36
N GLN A 106 5.35 9.12 -35.54
CA GLN A 106 5.60 9.89 -36.76
C GLN A 106 4.35 9.97 -37.65
N LEU A 107 3.36 9.09 -37.46
CA LEU A 107 2.11 9.03 -38.23
C LEU A 107 1.09 10.05 -37.73
N THR A 108 1.52 11.30 -37.60
CA THR A 108 0.68 12.41 -37.12
C THR A 108 -0.37 12.81 -38.17
N PRO A 109 -1.42 13.56 -37.79
CA PRO A 109 -2.38 14.10 -38.75
C PRO A 109 -1.73 14.90 -39.88
N GLU A 110 -0.65 15.64 -39.60
CA GLU A 110 0.10 16.41 -40.60
C GLU A 110 0.84 15.50 -41.58
N PHE A 111 1.45 14.42 -41.08
CA PHE A 111 2.06 13.38 -41.92
C PHE A 111 1.00 12.73 -42.80
N ASN A 112 -0.13 12.31 -42.22
CA ASN A 112 -1.23 11.65 -42.93
C ASN A 112 -1.84 12.57 -44.00
N THR A 113 -1.97 13.87 -43.70
CA THR A 113 -2.43 14.89 -44.67
C THR A 113 -1.47 14.98 -45.86
N SER A 114 -0.16 14.96 -45.58
CA SER A 114 0.88 14.98 -46.62
C SER A 114 0.90 13.67 -47.43
N LEU A 115 0.68 12.54 -46.76
CA LEU A 115 0.52 11.23 -47.40
C LEU A 115 -0.70 11.19 -48.33
N GLN A 116 -1.87 11.65 -47.86
CA GLN A 116 -3.08 11.73 -48.66
C GLN A 116 -2.89 12.64 -49.89
N ARG A 117 -2.21 13.79 -49.73
CA ARG A 117 -1.83 14.65 -50.88
C ARG A 117 -0.94 13.91 -51.87
N ALA A 118 0.10 13.25 -51.38
CA ALA A 118 1.06 12.53 -52.21
C ALA A 118 0.41 11.37 -52.98
N LEU A 119 -0.48 10.62 -52.33
CA LEU A 119 -1.27 9.53 -52.94
C LEU A 119 -2.29 10.07 -53.95
N LYS A 120 -2.91 11.22 -53.67
CA LYS A 120 -3.86 11.87 -54.57
C LYS A 120 -3.19 12.38 -55.83
N ALA A 121 -2.04 13.03 -55.71
CA ALA A 121 -1.23 13.50 -56.84
C ALA A 121 -0.80 12.35 -57.77
N ARG A 122 -0.65 11.14 -57.24
CA ARG A 122 -0.29 9.92 -57.99
C ARG A 122 -1.51 9.12 -58.46
N GLY A 123 -2.73 9.60 -58.22
CA GLY A 123 -3.97 8.96 -58.67
C GLY A 123 -4.46 7.79 -57.82
N HIS A 124 -3.83 7.49 -56.68
CA HIS A 124 -4.21 6.37 -55.81
C HIS A 124 -5.29 6.73 -54.78
N TYR A 125 -5.47 8.03 -54.48
CA TYR A 125 -6.44 8.50 -53.48
C TYR A 125 -7.41 9.52 -54.07
N ARG A 126 -8.72 9.30 -53.91
CA ARG A 126 -9.79 10.19 -54.39
C ARG A 126 -10.59 10.86 -53.28
N GLY A 127 -10.27 10.56 -52.01
CA GLY A 127 -10.99 11.08 -50.84
C GLY A 127 -10.64 12.54 -50.49
N PRO A 128 -11.28 13.06 -49.41
CA PRO A 128 -10.91 14.34 -48.80
C PRO A 128 -9.56 14.22 -48.09
N ILE A 129 -8.79 15.31 -48.05
CA ILE A 129 -7.53 15.34 -47.30
C ILE A 129 -7.86 15.80 -45.88
N ASN A 130 -7.98 14.87 -44.94
CA ASN A 130 -8.40 15.12 -43.56
C ASN A 130 -7.34 14.71 -42.51
N GLY A 131 -6.23 14.09 -42.92
CA GLY A 131 -5.19 13.64 -42.00
C GLY A 131 -5.55 12.39 -41.20
N GLU A 132 -6.68 11.74 -41.50
CA GLU A 132 -7.10 10.51 -40.83
C GLU A 132 -6.61 9.28 -41.59
N MET A 133 -6.07 8.30 -40.86
CA MET A 133 -5.65 7.01 -41.42
C MET A 133 -6.87 6.08 -41.57
N ASP A 134 -7.83 6.48 -42.41
CA ASP A 134 -9.08 5.76 -42.65
C ASP A 134 -8.92 4.58 -43.65
N GLY A 135 -9.97 3.77 -43.80
CA GLY A 135 -9.95 2.64 -44.73
C GLY A 135 -9.68 3.03 -46.19
N ARG A 136 -10.06 4.26 -46.60
CA ARG A 136 -9.78 4.78 -47.94
C ARG A 136 -8.29 5.09 -48.12
N THR A 137 -7.68 5.70 -47.11
CA THR A 137 -6.24 6.01 -47.08
C THR A 137 -5.43 4.72 -47.07
N GLN A 138 -5.82 3.76 -46.23
CA GLN A 138 -5.22 2.42 -46.19
C GLN A 138 -5.33 1.66 -47.52
N ALA A 139 -6.48 1.74 -48.20
CA ALA A 139 -6.66 1.14 -49.52
C ALA A 139 -5.78 1.82 -50.58
N ALA A 140 -5.62 3.14 -50.51
CA ALA A 140 -4.73 3.88 -51.42
C ALA A 140 -3.25 3.56 -51.19
N ILE A 141 -2.82 3.40 -49.93
CA ILE A 141 -1.47 2.94 -49.57
C ILE A 141 -1.21 1.56 -50.18
N ARG A 142 -2.14 0.62 -49.97
CA ARG A 142 -2.07 -0.74 -50.53
C ARG A 142 -1.98 -0.71 -52.05
N ALA A 143 -2.81 0.10 -52.71
CA ALA A 143 -2.80 0.23 -54.17
C ALA A 143 -1.47 0.81 -54.71
N TYR A 144 -0.84 1.73 -53.99
CA TYR A 144 0.46 2.30 -54.34
C TYR A 144 1.61 1.28 -54.17
N GLN A 145 1.54 0.46 -53.12
CA GLN A 145 2.60 -0.50 -52.76
C GLN A 145 2.50 -1.84 -53.49
N LYS A 146 1.30 -2.25 -53.90
CA LYS A 146 1.07 -3.56 -54.53
C LYS A 146 1.90 -3.79 -55.80
N PRO A 147 2.06 -2.83 -56.74
CA PRO A 147 2.96 -2.98 -57.88
C PRO A 147 4.44 -3.12 -57.50
N GLN A 148 4.80 -2.69 -56.28
CA GLN A 148 6.15 -2.79 -55.72
C GLN A 148 6.35 -4.10 -54.93
N GLY A 149 5.38 -5.02 -55.00
CA GLY A 149 5.45 -6.34 -54.36
C GLY A 149 5.02 -6.37 -52.90
N LEU A 150 4.31 -5.35 -52.41
CA LEU A 150 3.89 -5.25 -51.01
C LEU A 150 2.38 -4.98 -50.90
N ASP A 151 1.60 -5.93 -50.39
CA ASP A 151 0.14 -5.85 -50.29
C ASP A 151 -0.30 -5.48 -48.85
N SER A 152 0.19 -4.34 -48.36
CA SER A 152 -0.08 -3.88 -46.99
C SER A 152 -0.82 -2.55 -46.95
N ALA A 153 -1.68 -2.40 -45.94
CA ALA A 153 -2.33 -1.12 -45.59
C ALA A 153 -1.38 -0.16 -44.83
N LYS A 154 -0.26 -0.66 -44.30
CA LYS A 154 0.76 0.16 -43.64
C LYS A 154 1.72 0.74 -44.67
N ILE A 155 2.03 2.02 -44.52
CA ILE A 155 2.97 2.71 -45.40
C ILE A 155 4.39 2.22 -45.17
N SER A 156 5.08 1.70 -46.18
CA SER A 156 6.48 1.34 -46.03
C SER A 156 7.37 2.58 -45.96
N LEU A 157 8.48 2.51 -45.23
CA LEU A 157 9.45 3.60 -45.12
C LEU A 157 10.06 3.91 -46.49
N ALA A 158 10.25 2.90 -47.34
CA ALA A 158 10.67 3.07 -48.72
C ALA A 158 9.65 3.88 -49.55
N ALA A 159 8.36 3.56 -49.44
CA ALA A 159 7.29 4.31 -50.11
C ALA A 159 7.17 5.75 -49.57
N ALA A 160 7.29 5.93 -48.26
CA ALA A 160 7.31 7.26 -47.64
C ALA A 160 8.48 8.11 -48.14
N ARG A 161 9.68 7.52 -48.28
CA ARG A 161 10.86 8.19 -48.85
C ARG A 161 10.68 8.55 -50.32
N GLN A 162 10.13 7.64 -51.14
CA GLN A 162 9.80 7.94 -52.56
C GLN A 162 8.79 9.09 -52.71
N MET A 163 7.92 9.27 -51.71
CA MET A 163 6.95 10.37 -51.67
C MET A 163 7.52 11.65 -51.02
N GLY A 164 8.77 11.64 -50.55
CA GLY A 164 9.39 12.78 -49.86
C GLY A 164 8.83 13.04 -48.46
N LEU A 165 8.16 12.05 -47.85
CA LEU A 165 7.50 12.16 -46.55
C LEU A 165 8.39 11.72 -45.39
N SER A 166 9.50 11.05 -45.68
CA SER A 166 10.44 10.55 -44.68
C SER A 166 11.87 10.83 -45.12
N PRO A 167 12.77 11.21 -44.19
CA PRO A 167 14.16 11.47 -44.50
C PRO A 167 14.87 10.22 -45.02
N VAL A 168 15.76 10.43 -45.98
CA VAL A 168 16.73 9.43 -46.42
C VAL A 168 17.96 9.55 -45.54
N GLU A 169 18.43 8.44 -44.98
CA GLU A 169 19.69 8.43 -44.22
C GLU A 169 20.86 8.64 -45.18
N LEU A 170 21.65 9.68 -44.94
CA LEU A 170 22.88 9.92 -45.70
C LEU A 170 23.99 8.97 -45.22
N PRO A 171 24.91 8.54 -46.11
CA PRO A 171 26.04 7.70 -45.74
C PRO A 171 26.85 8.36 -44.61
N GLY A 172 27.13 7.64 -43.53
CA GLY A 172 27.89 8.17 -42.38
C GLY A 172 27.05 8.81 -41.27
N GLU A 173 25.77 9.14 -41.50
CA GLU A 173 24.91 9.70 -40.43
C GLU A 173 24.49 8.64 -39.41
N LYS A 174 24.31 7.39 -39.86
CA LYS A 174 23.97 6.27 -39.00
C LYS A 174 25.06 6.02 -37.97
N GLU A 175 26.32 6.01 -38.40
CA GLU A 175 27.49 5.85 -37.55
C GLU A 175 27.62 7.01 -36.54
N LYS A 176 27.36 8.24 -36.98
CA LYS A 176 27.35 9.42 -36.10
C LYS A 176 26.24 9.33 -35.05
N ARG A 177 25.04 8.91 -35.45
CA ARG A 177 23.91 8.71 -34.53
C ARG A 177 24.18 7.59 -33.52
N LEU A 178 24.78 6.49 -33.96
CA LEU A 178 25.15 5.39 -33.07
C LEU A 178 26.23 5.83 -32.06
N ALA A 179 27.26 6.54 -32.54
CA ALA A 179 28.29 7.11 -31.66
C ALA A 179 27.72 8.16 -30.69
N ALA A 180 26.74 8.95 -31.13
CA ALA A 180 26.03 9.91 -30.27
C ALA A 180 25.15 9.20 -29.22
N ALA A 181 24.46 8.11 -29.60
CA ALA A 181 23.66 7.31 -28.68
C ALA A 181 24.53 6.64 -27.60
N GLU A 182 25.67 6.07 -27.98
CA GLU A 182 26.63 5.50 -27.03
C GLU A 182 27.18 6.57 -26.06
N LYS A 183 27.48 7.77 -26.57
CA LYS A 183 27.88 8.91 -25.72
C LYS A 183 26.76 9.32 -24.77
N ALA A 184 25.51 9.39 -25.25
CA ALA A 184 24.36 9.73 -24.43
C ALA A 184 24.12 8.70 -23.32
N GLU A 185 24.27 7.40 -23.62
CA GLU A 185 24.18 6.34 -22.62
C GLU A 185 25.27 6.50 -21.53
N LYS A 186 26.50 6.81 -21.93
CA LYS A 186 27.59 7.10 -20.99
C LYS A 186 27.30 8.30 -20.09
N VAL A 187 26.74 9.37 -20.65
CA VAL A 187 26.32 10.56 -19.88
C VAL A 187 25.21 10.18 -18.90
N LEU A 188 24.18 9.47 -19.34
CA LEU A 188 23.08 9.02 -18.49
C LEU A 188 23.58 8.12 -17.35
N LYS A 189 24.51 7.22 -17.63
CA LYS A 189 25.13 6.36 -16.62
C LYS A 189 25.95 7.18 -15.61
N ALA A 190 26.70 8.17 -16.07
CA ALA A 190 27.46 9.06 -15.19
C ALA A 190 26.53 9.92 -14.32
N GLU A 191 25.45 10.46 -14.89
CA GLU A 191 24.46 11.25 -14.16
C GLU A 191 23.74 10.42 -13.09
N LYS A 192 23.30 9.21 -13.44
CA LYS A 192 22.73 8.25 -12.46
C LYS A 192 23.70 7.93 -11.33
N ALA A 193 25.00 7.76 -11.63
CA ALA A 193 26.01 7.53 -10.61
C ALA A 193 26.20 8.75 -9.69
N ARG A 194 26.12 9.98 -10.23
CA ARG A 194 26.17 11.21 -9.43
C ARG A 194 24.97 11.34 -8.50
N LEU A 195 23.77 11.09 -9.01
CA LEU A 195 22.54 11.08 -8.21
C LEU A 195 22.61 10.04 -7.08
N ALA A 196 23.07 8.82 -7.38
CA ALA A 196 23.23 7.78 -6.37
C ALA A 196 24.25 8.17 -5.28
N ALA A 197 25.34 8.85 -5.64
CA ALA A 197 26.32 9.35 -4.67
C ALA A 197 25.74 10.46 -3.80
N GLU A 198 24.94 11.36 -4.37
CA GLU A 198 24.24 12.42 -3.63
C GLU A 198 23.20 11.85 -2.66
N GLU A 199 22.39 10.89 -3.09
CA GLU A 199 21.45 10.18 -2.20
C GLU A 199 22.17 9.44 -1.06
N ALA A 200 23.37 8.89 -1.31
CA ALA A 200 24.17 8.27 -0.26
C ALA A 200 24.69 9.30 0.75
N LYS A 201 25.05 10.50 0.31
CA LYS A 201 25.42 11.62 1.19
C LYS A 201 24.23 12.07 2.03
N ASN A 202 23.07 12.29 1.41
CA ASN A 202 21.85 12.72 2.08
C ASN A 202 21.40 11.67 3.11
N ARG A 203 21.54 10.37 2.82
CA ARG A 203 21.26 9.30 3.79
C ARG A 203 22.17 9.34 5.02
N LYS A 204 23.45 9.66 4.84
CA LYS A 204 24.39 9.81 5.98
C LYS A 204 24.04 11.04 6.81
N GLU A 205 23.75 12.17 6.17
CA GLU A 205 23.35 13.40 6.85
C GLU A 205 22.03 13.21 7.62
N ALA A 206 21.05 12.50 7.04
CA ALA A 206 19.81 12.16 7.72
C ALA A 206 20.02 11.24 8.93
N ALA A 207 20.96 10.28 8.84
CA ALA A 207 21.30 9.40 9.96
C ALA A 207 21.96 10.17 11.12
N GLU A 208 22.86 11.12 10.82
CA GLU A 208 23.46 12.00 11.83
C GLU A 208 22.40 12.90 12.48
N LEU A 209 21.50 13.49 11.68
CA LEU A 209 20.40 14.30 12.20
C LEU A 209 19.48 13.48 13.13
N ALA A 210 19.10 12.27 12.73
CA ALA A 210 18.26 11.39 13.54
C ALA A 210 18.94 11.01 14.87
N LYS A 211 20.26 10.84 14.87
CA LYS A 211 21.03 10.61 16.10
C LYS A 211 20.99 11.81 17.03
N LEU A 212 21.18 13.02 16.50
CA LEU A 212 21.11 14.26 17.28
C LEU A 212 19.71 14.49 17.86
N GLU A 213 18.67 14.19 17.08
CA GLU A 213 17.27 14.26 17.53
C GLU A 213 17.02 13.26 18.68
N ALA A 214 17.46 12.02 18.55
CA ALA A 214 17.32 11.01 19.60
C ALA A 214 18.08 11.40 20.88
N GLU A 215 19.29 11.94 20.77
CA GLU A 215 20.06 12.44 21.91
C GLU A 215 19.37 13.63 22.59
N ALA A 216 18.76 14.53 21.81
CA ALA A 216 17.99 15.66 22.33
C ALA A 216 16.71 15.21 23.05
N GLU A 217 15.98 14.24 22.50
CA GLU A 217 14.80 13.64 23.13
C GLU A 217 15.17 12.92 24.43
N GLU A 218 16.26 12.16 24.45
CA GLU A 218 16.74 11.50 25.67
C GLU A 218 17.12 12.52 26.74
N LYS A 219 17.85 13.57 26.37
CA LYS A 219 18.20 14.66 27.28
C LYS A 219 16.95 15.33 27.85
N ALA A 220 15.97 15.65 27.00
CA ALA A 220 14.70 16.24 27.43
C ALA A 220 13.94 15.33 28.40
N ARG A 221 13.93 14.01 28.15
CA ARG A 221 13.32 13.02 29.05
C ARG A 221 14.04 12.98 30.41
N ARG A 222 15.37 12.96 30.42
CA ARG A 222 16.17 12.98 31.66
C ARG A 222 15.93 14.25 32.46
N GLU A 223 15.88 15.41 31.81
CA GLU A 223 15.57 16.68 32.46
C GLU A 223 14.14 16.70 33.02
N ALA A 224 13.16 16.19 32.28
CA ALA A 224 11.77 16.08 32.74
C ALA A 224 11.65 15.15 33.96
N GLU A 225 12.33 14.00 33.95
CA GLU A 225 12.36 13.07 35.08
C GLU A 225 13.02 13.70 36.32
N ALA A 226 14.14 14.41 36.14
CA ALA A 226 14.83 15.11 37.22
C ALA A 226 13.93 16.19 37.84
N LYS A 227 13.23 16.97 37.01
CA LYS A 227 12.25 17.97 37.47
C LYS A 227 11.10 17.32 38.22
N ALA A 228 10.53 16.23 37.71
CA ALA A 228 9.45 15.50 38.38
C ALA A 228 9.88 14.96 39.75
N LYS A 229 11.08 14.37 39.84
CA LYS A 229 11.67 13.93 41.11
C LYS A 229 11.87 15.06 42.10
N ALA A 230 12.32 16.23 41.64
CA ALA A 230 12.48 17.41 42.48
C ALA A 230 11.15 17.92 43.03
N VAL A 231 10.10 17.97 42.19
CA VAL A 231 8.74 18.34 42.61
C VAL A 231 8.19 17.35 43.63
N ALA A 232 8.26 16.05 43.35
CA ALA A 232 7.78 15.02 44.26
C ALA A 232 8.51 15.04 45.62
N LYS A 233 9.82 15.32 45.62
CA LYS A 233 10.58 15.51 46.85
C LYS A 233 10.11 16.74 47.62
N ALA A 234 9.92 17.88 46.95
CA ALA A 234 9.44 19.10 47.58
C ALA A 234 8.03 18.92 48.19
N GLU A 235 7.14 18.22 47.50
CA GLU A 235 5.80 17.87 48.01
C GLU A 235 5.87 16.96 49.25
N ALA A 236 6.76 15.97 49.23
CA ALA A 236 6.97 15.08 50.37
C ALA A 236 7.57 15.82 51.57
N ASP A 237 8.57 16.68 51.34
CA ASP A 237 9.19 17.52 52.37
C ASP A 237 8.15 18.48 52.98
N ALA A 238 7.33 19.13 52.15
CA ALA A 238 6.24 20.01 52.60
C ALA A 238 5.18 19.26 53.42
N LYS A 239 4.80 18.05 52.99
CA LYS A 239 3.87 17.20 53.75
C LYS A 239 4.46 16.80 55.11
N ALA A 240 5.73 16.40 55.14
CA ALA A 240 6.41 16.03 56.37
C ALA A 240 6.49 17.22 57.35
N GLU A 241 6.71 18.44 56.85
CA GLU A 241 6.65 19.65 57.67
C GLU A 241 5.24 19.92 58.21
N ALA A 242 4.21 19.80 57.37
CA ALA A 242 2.82 19.94 57.79
C ALA A 242 2.41 18.92 58.87
N ASP A 243 2.80 17.65 58.69
CA ASP A 243 2.54 16.58 59.67
C ASP A 243 3.25 16.86 61.01
N ARG A 244 4.47 17.40 60.97
CA ARG A 244 5.20 17.83 62.19
C ARG A 244 4.48 18.97 62.91
N LEU A 245 4.03 19.98 62.17
CA LEU A 245 3.27 21.10 62.76
C LEU A 245 1.98 20.61 63.39
N ALA A 246 1.23 19.73 62.70
CA ALA A 246 0.01 19.13 63.22
C ALA A 246 0.27 18.31 64.50
N ALA A 247 1.38 17.57 64.57
CA ALA A 247 1.77 16.84 65.78
C ALA A 247 2.04 17.77 66.97
N VAL A 248 2.75 18.88 66.75
CA VAL A 248 3.00 19.90 67.78
C VAL A 248 1.69 20.54 68.26
N GLU A 249 0.77 20.85 67.36
CA GLU A 249 -0.54 21.38 67.72
C GLU A 249 -1.38 20.36 68.52
N ALA A 250 -1.36 19.10 68.13
CA ALA A 250 -2.03 18.02 68.85
C ALA A 250 -1.45 17.84 70.27
N GLU A 251 -0.14 17.93 70.43
CA GLU A 251 0.52 17.87 71.74
C GLU A 251 0.12 19.06 72.63
N LYS A 252 0.12 20.29 72.08
CA LYS A 252 -0.37 21.48 72.79
C LYS A 252 -1.83 21.33 73.21
N ALA A 253 -2.69 20.82 72.33
CA ALA A 253 -4.10 20.56 72.65
C ALA A 253 -4.25 19.50 73.75
N ALA A 254 -3.44 18.44 73.72
CA ALA A 254 -3.42 17.40 74.75
C ALA A 254 -2.95 17.96 76.10
N GLN A 255 -1.91 18.80 76.11
CA GLN A 255 -1.45 19.49 77.32
C GLN A 255 -2.55 20.39 77.89
N ALA A 256 -3.21 21.20 77.06
CA ALA A 256 -4.31 22.06 77.51
C ALA A 256 -5.46 21.24 78.14
N ARG A 257 -5.80 20.08 77.55
CA ARG A 257 -6.78 19.15 78.13
C ARG A 257 -6.34 18.61 79.50
N ARG A 258 -5.08 18.19 79.64
CA ARG A 258 -4.53 17.70 80.91
C ARG A 258 -4.56 18.79 81.98
N GLU A 259 -4.19 20.01 81.63
CA GLU A 259 -4.24 21.17 82.54
C GLU A 259 -5.69 21.51 82.95
N ALA A 260 -6.63 21.48 82.01
CA ALA A 260 -8.04 21.71 82.30
C ALA A 260 -8.61 20.62 83.24
N GLU A 261 -8.30 19.35 82.99
CA GLU A 261 -8.71 18.24 83.86
C GLU A 261 -8.09 18.35 85.25
N ALA A 262 -6.81 18.73 85.35
CA ALA A 262 -6.13 18.96 86.63
C ALA A 262 -6.78 20.11 87.41
N LYS A 263 -7.11 21.22 86.74
CA LYS A 263 -7.85 22.35 87.34
C LYS A 263 -9.22 21.91 87.84
N ALA A 264 -9.98 21.18 87.02
CA ALA A 264 -11.30 20.67 87.40
C ALA A 264 -11.24 19.73 88.62
N LYS A 265 -10.24 18.83 88.67
CA LYS A 265 -10.01 17.95 89.84
C LYS A 265 -9.66 18.76 91.09
N ALA A 266 -8.78 19.75 90.98
CA ALA A 266 -8.41 20.62 92.09
C ALA A 266 -9.60 21.44 92.60
N GLU A 267 -10.45 21.93 91.70
CA GLU A 267 -11.66 22.66 92.05
C GLU A 267 -12.71 21.74 92.72
N ALA A 268 -12.87 20.51 92.22
CA ALA A 268 -13.70 19.49 92.85
C ALA A 268 -13.20 19.11 94.25
N GLU A 269 -11.90 18.94 94.44
CA GLU A 269 -11.31 18.67 95.76
C GLU A 269 -11.51 19.86 96.72
N ARG A 270 -11.37 21.10 96.23
CA ARG A 270 -11.68 22.31 97.01
C ARG A 270 -13.16 22.36 97.39
N ALA A 271 -14.06 22.06 96.47
CA ALA A 271 -15.50 22.00 96.73
C ALA A 271 -15.84 20.91 97.77
N GLU A 272 -15.18 19.76 97.70
CA GLU A 272 -15.34 18.65 98.64
C GLU A 272 -14.81 19.01 100.04
N LYS A 273 -13.61 19.61 100.13
CA LYS A 273 -13.08 20.17 101.39
C LYS A 273 -13.98 21.25 101.97
N ALA A 274 -14.51 22.15 101.14
CA ALA A 274 -15.43 23.19 101.57
C ALA A 274 -16.74 22.59 102.11
N LYS A 275 -17.25 21.54 101.47
CA LYS A 275 -18.42 20.79 101.95
C LYS A 275 -18.15 20.11 103.29
N ARG A 276 -17.02 19.41 103.44
CA ARG A 276 -16.60 18.82 104.73
C ARG A 276 -16.43 19.86 105.83
N ALA A 277 -15.85 21.01 105.51
CA ALA A 277 -15.70 22.11 106.46
C ALA A 277 -17.06 22.70 106.89
N ALA A 278 -18.02 22.81 105.96
CA ALA A 278 -19.37 23.23 106.26
C ALA A 278 -20.12 22.21 107.14
N GLU A 279 -19.99 20.91 106.86
CA GLU A 279 -20.54 19.83 107.68
C GLU A 279 -19.95 19.84 109.10
N LEU A 280 -18.64 20.02 109.23
CA LEU A 280 -17.95 20.09 110.53
C LEU A 280 -18.34 21.35 111.31
N LYS A 281 -18.52 22.49 110.62
CA LYS A 281 -19.04 23.73 111.22
C LYS A 281 -20.49 23.57 111.68
N ALA A 282 -21.34 22.88 110.91
CA ALA A 282 -22.70 22.57 111.31
C ALA A 282 -22.74 21.64 112.54
N ALA A 283 -21.85 20.64 112.59
CA ALA A 283 -21.70 19.76 113.75
C ALA A 283 -21.25 20.52 115.01
N LEU A 284 -20.30 21.45 114.89
CA LEU A 284 -19.86 22.32 116.00
C LEU A 284 -20.97 23.29 116.47
N GLU A 285 -21.78 23.83 115.56
CA GLU A 285 -22.95 24.63 115.97
C GLU A 285 -24.00 23.79 116.69
N ASP A 286 -24.22 22.55 116.27
CA ASP A 286 -25.12 21.62 116.94
C ASP A 286 -24.60 21.20 118.33
N GLU A 287 -23.29 21.03 118.48
CA GLU A 287 -22.64 20.84 119.78
C GLU A 287 -22.75 22.08 120.68
N LYS A 288 -22.60 23.30 120.13
CA LYS A 288 -22.87 24.55 120.85
C LYS A 288 -24.33 24.65 121.30
N LYS A 289 -25.29 24.25 120.47
CA LYS A 289 -26.72 24.20 120.87
C LYS A 289 -26.97 23.18 121.97
N ARG A 290 -26.28 22.03 121.96
CA ARG A 290 -26.30 21.05 123.06
C ARG A 290 -25.67 21.58 124.36
N ASN A 291 -24.55 22.30 124.29
CA ASN A 291 -23.90 22.90 125.47
C ASN A 291 -24.65 24.11 126.05
N ASN A 292 -25.42 24.85 125.23
CA ASN A 292 -26.25 25.96 125.71
C ASN A 292 -27.64 25.52 126.23
N GLY A 293 -27.92 24.22 126.23
CA GLY A 293 -29.13 23.61 126.79
C GLY A 293 -29.01 23.12 128.24
N ASN A 294 -27.84 23.31 128.89
CA ASN A 294 -27.60 22.91 130.29
C ASN A 294 -27.27 24.13 131.18
N LEU A 295 -28.16 25.11 131.19
CA LEU A 295 -28.19 26.20 132.17
C LEU A 295 -29.65 26.40 132.63
N THR A 296 -30.13 25.49 133.46
CA THR A 296 -31.33 25.68 134.29
C THR A 296 -30.93 26.34 135.62
N PRO A 297 -31.39 27.57 135.91
CA PRO A 297 -31.13 28.24 137.19
C PRO A 297 -32.16 27.81 138.25
N LEU A 298 -31.68 27.52 139.46
CA LEU A 298 -32.49 27.30 140.66
C LEU A 298 -33.16 28.62 141.10
N PRO A 299 -34.46 28.65 141.45
CA PRO A 299 -35.12 29.85 141.96
C PRO A 299 -34.91 29.99 143.47
N ILE A 300 -34.46 31.17 143.88
CA ILE A 300 -34.56 31.67 145.25
C ILE A 300 -35.58 32.80 145.21
N SER A 301 -36.67 32.65 145.95
CA SER A 301 -37.51 33.77 146.40
C SER A 301 -38.09 33.40 147.76
N THR A 302 -37.94 34.37 148.65
CA THR A 302 -38.13 34.38 150.10
C THR A 302 -39.54 34.80 150.48
N GLU A 303 -40.11 34.23 151.54
CA GLU A 303 -40.92 34.97 152.53
C GLU A 303 -41.04 34.17 153.84
N SER A 304 -40.97 34.88 154.96
CA SER A 304 -40.95 34.37 156.34
C SER A 304 -42.27 34.68 157.05
N ASN A 305 -43.02 33.64 157.44
CA ASN A 305 -43.78 33.43 158.67
C ASN A 305 -44.46 32.06 158.61
#